data_AF-A0AAE4IPR2-F1
#
_entry.id   AF-A0AAE4IPR2-F1
#
_cell.length_a   1.000
_cell.length_b   1.000
_cell.length_c   1.000
_cell.angle_alpha   90.00
_cell.angle_beta   90.00
_cell.angle_gamma   90.00
#
_symmetry.space_group_name_H-M   'P 1'
#
loop_
_entity.id
_entity.type
_entity.pdbx_description
1 polymer ?
#
loop_
_entity_poly.entity_id
_entity_poly.type
_entity_poly.pdbx_seq_one_letter_code
_entity_poly.pdbx_strand_id
1 'polypeptide(L)'
;MKLSILTIGLALFTGTAFAQVAGGSMTKLFDLYVMGDYEKCYDKAIKATDDDDTKYESEPYLYAALSLKKIQEDPELRQYYEDATKDAIKLAAKFTKRDIRKGEKDEETLFEENKETVWMFQRMAINEAKSFYVQQDWRKASYYLKYGLRIDPSDPAVELFKAVADYKSRNRYNGDKHSESAIKKFKELAQEGGYEPTEYNVTAFEDGFIEYVEYLKEEDELEKAREAASLARKLAPDNSKFERLESNLNG
;
A
#
# COMPACT_ATOMS: atom_id res chain seq x y z
N MET A 1 37.23 35.09 38.13
CA MET A 1 36.94 34.90 36.69
C MET A 1 36.35 33.50 36.51
N LYS A 2 35.06 33.41 36.19
CA LYS A 2 34.39 32.14 35.87
C LYS A 2 34.65 31.81 34.40
N LEU A 3 35.27 30.66 34.14
CA LEU A 3 35.44 30.12 32.80
C LEU A 3 34.24 29.21 32.52
N SER A 4 33.26 29.72 31.78
CA SER A 4 32.14 28.91 31.28
C SER A 4 32.46 28.53 29.83
N ILE A 5 32.90 27.30 29.64
CA ILE A 5 32.98 26.68 28.31
C ILE A 5 31.55 26.32 27.93
N LEU A 6 30.96 27.11 27.02
CA LEU A 6 29.67 26.82 26.42
C LEU A 6 29.91 25.90 25.23
N THR A 7 29.72 24.59 25.44
CA THR A 7 29.71 23.60 24.37
C THR A 7 28.41 23.77 23.58
N ILE A 8 28.46 24.40 22.41
CA ILE A 8 27.35 24.41 21.47
C ILE A 8 27.30 23.03 20.83
N GLY A 9 26.36 22.20 21.31
CA GLY A 9 26.00 20.95 20.66
C GLY A 9 25.37 21.26 19.30
N LEU A 10 26.05 20.89 18.23
CA LEU A 10 25.48 20.88 16.88
C LEU A 10 24.49 19.71 16.81
N ALA A 11 23.21 19.99 17.06
CA ALA A 11 22.14 19.04 16.78
C ALA A 11 22.04 18.88 15.26
N LEU A 12 22.64 17.81 14.73
CA LEU A 12 22.35 17.32 13.39
C LEU A 12 20.88 16.91 13.36
N PHE A 13 20.04 17.78 12.80
CA PHE A 13 18.69 17.42 12.38
C PHE A 13 18.83 16.40 11.24
N THR A 14 18.88 15.11 11.58
CA THR A 14 18.59 14.02 10.64
C THR A 14 17.07 13.90 10.54
N GLY A 15 16.43 14.94 10.01
CA GLY A 15 15.10 14.80 9.44
C GLY A 15 15.29 14.23 8.04
N THR A 16 14.80 13.03 7.80
CA THR A 16 14.72 12.47 6.44
C THR A 16 13.90 13.43 5.59
N ALA A 17 14.58 14.16 4.71
CA ALA A 17 13.96 15.04 3.74
C ALA A 17 13.33 14.17 2.64
N PHE A 18 12.13 13.62 2.90
CA PHE A 18 11.29 12.94 1.92
C PHE A 18 10.66 13.90 0.89
N ALA A 19 11.33 15.01 0.56
CA ALA A 19 10.74 16.07 -0.24
C ALA A 19 11.00 15.93 -1.74
N GLN A 20 12.05 15.20 -2.13
CA GLN A 20 12.32 14.86 -3.52
C GLN A 20 11.75 13.47 -3.82
N VAL A 21 11.03 13.33 -4.94
CA VAL A 21 10.88 12.00 -5.56
C VAL A 21 12.29 11.55 -5.91
N ALA A 22 12.81 10.55 -5.21
CA ALA A 22 14.17 10.07 -5.40
C ALA A 22 14.35 9.62 -6.86
N GLY A 23 15.48 10.01 -7.47
CA GLY A 23 15.75 9.80 -8.90
C GLY A 23 14.95 10.71 -9.85
N GLY A 24 14.04 11.54 -9.33
CA GLY A 24 13.20 12.43 -10.12
C GLY A 24 13.95 13.63 -10.71
N SER A 25 13.49 14.08 -11.88
CA SER A 25 14.09 15.17 -12.66
C SER A 25 13.22 16.43 -12.74
N MET A 26 11.97 16.38 -12.27
CA MET A 26 11.02 17.49 -12.38
C MET A 26 11.19 18.54 -11.26
N THR A 27 12.28 19.30 -11.33
CA THR A 27 12.68 20.31 -10.33
C THR A 27 11.57 21.29 -9.96
N LYS A 28 10.72 21.68 -10.91
CA LYS A 28 9.62 22.62 -10.64
C LYS A 28 8.52 22.03 -9.74
N LEU A 29 8.25 20.73 -9.83
CA LEU A 29 7.30 20.06 -8.94
C LEU A 29 7.92 19.86 -7.55
N PHE A 30 9.20 19.48 -7.53
CA PHE A 30 10.01 19.42 -6.31
C PHE A 30 9.97 20.74 -5.53
N ASP A 31 10.32 21.86 -6.18
CA ASP A 31 10.36 23.18 -5.56
C ASP A 31 9.01 23.55 -4.92
N LEU A 32 7.91 23.34 -5.66
CA LEU A 32 6.57 23.62 -5.15
C LEU A 32 6.23 22.75 -3.93
N TYR A 33 6.56 21.47 -3.98
CA TYR A 33 6.31 20.55 -2.88
C TYR A 33 7.13 20.92 -1.62
N VAL A 34 8.41 21.23 -1.78
CA VAL A 34 9.30 21.64 -0.68
C VAL A 34 8.87 22.97 -0.07
N MET A 35 8.42 23.92 -0.89
CA MET A 35 7.91 25.22 -0.43
C MET A 35 6.54 25.13 0.26
N GLY A 36 5.89 23.96 0.26
CA GLY A 36 4.57 23.77 0.85
C GLY A 36 3.42 24.28 -0.02
N ASP A 37 3.68 24.63 -1.28
CA ASP A 37 2.67 25.11 -2.25
C ASP A 37 1.95 23.88 -2.86
N TYR A 38 1.28 23.10 -1.99
CA TYR A 38 0.79 21.76 -2.31
C TYR A 38 -0.35 21.75 -3.33
N GLU A 39 -1.31 22.69 -3.25
CA GLU A 39 -2.38 22.81 -4.25
C GLU A 39 -1.81 23.05 -5.64
N LYS A 40 -0.83 23.96 -5.75
CA LYS A 40 -0.19 24.27 -7.02
C LYS A 40 0.76 23.17 -7.50
N CYS A 41 1.42 22.46 -6.58
CA CYS A 41 2.19 21.26 -6.93
C CYS A 41 1.26 20.21 -7.53
N TYR A 42 0.13 19.93 -6.88
CA TYR A 42 -0.91 19.04 -7.36
C TYR A 42 -1.41 19.45 -8.76
N ASP A 43 -1.85 20.70 -8.94
CA ASP A 43 -2.39 21.19 -10.20
C ASP A 43 -1.39 21.05 -11.36
N LYS A 44 -0.11 21.38 -11.11
CA LYS A 44 0.94 21.24 -12.14
C LYS A 44 1.29 19.80 -12.42
N ALA A 45 1.32 18.96 -11.39
CA ALA A 45 1.58 17.54 -11.54
C ALA A 45 0.46 16.89 -12.37
N ILE A 46 -0.81 17.17 -12.07
CA ILE A 46 -1.95 16.69 -12.87
C ILE A 46 -1.88 17.19 -14.31
N LYS A 47 -1.58 18.48 -14.53
CA LYS A 47 -1.41 19.01 -15.88
C LYS A 47 -0.32 18.27 -16.67
N ALA A 48 0.79 17.93 -16.04
CA ALA A 48 1.84 17.12 -16.68
C ALA A 48 1.35 15.68 -16.99
N THR A 49 0.42 15.12 -16.21
CA THR A 49 -0.16 13.81 -16.54
C THR A 49 -1.07 13.82 -17.78
N ASP A 50 -1.54 15.00 -18.20
CA ASP A 50 -2.41 15.18 -19.37
C ASP A 50 -1.66 15.68 -20.61
N ASP A 51 -0.44 16.20 -20.44
CA ASP A 51 0.39 16.77 -21.49
C ASP A 51 1.05 15.67 -22.35
N ASP A 52 1.07 15.85 -23.67
CA ASP A 52 1.52 14.80 -24.60
C ASP A 52 2.97 14.36 -24.39
N ASP A 53 3.83 15.29 -23.94
CA ASP A 53 5.26 15.04 -23.72
C ASP A 53 5.53 14.36 -22.39
N THR A 54 4.64 14.52 -21.39
CA THR A 54 4.89 14.08 -20.00
C THR A 54 3.87 13.09 -19.44
N LYS A 55 2.77 12.80 -20.16
CA LYS A 55 1.71 11.86 -19.73
C LYS A 55 2.17 10.42 -19.50
N TYR A 56 3.32 10.05 -20.05
CA TYR A 56 3.94 8.74 -19.89
C TYR A 56 4.95 8.68 -18.74
N GLU A 57 5.39 9.82 -18.21
CA GLU A 57 6.29 9.88 -17.07
C GLU A 57 5.60 9.41 -15.79
N SER A 58 6.32 8.67 -14.94
CA SER A 58 5.80 8.21 -13.64
C SER A 58 5.83 9.32 -12.59
N GLU A 59 6.90 10.12 -12.56
CA GLU A 59 7.17 11.17 -11.56
C GLU A 59 5.99 12.13 -11.25
N PRO A 60 5.27 12.71 -12.24
CA PRO A 60 4.14 13.60 -11.94
C PRO A 60 3.05 12.94 -11.10
N TYR A 61 2.78 11.65 -11.33
CA TYR A 61 1.74 10.93 -10.58
C TYR A 61 2.09 10.81 -9.10
N LEU A 62 3.38 10.65 -8.76
CA LEU A 62 3.82 10.56 -7.37
C LEU A 62 3.77 11.93 -6.68
N TYR A 63 4.19 13.01 -7.34
CA TYR A 63 4.03 14.37 -6.79
C TYR A 63 2.56 14.74 -6.55
N ALA A 64 1.67 14.36 -7.47
CA ALA A 64 0.24 14.58 -7.29
C ALA A 64 -0.30 13.81 -6.07
N ALA A 65 0.10 12.54 -5.89
CA ALA A 65 -0.30 11.73 -4.74
C ALA A 65 0.22 12.32 -3.41
N LEU A 66 1.50 12.71 -3.38
CA LEU A 66 2.13 13.35 -2.22
C LEU A 66 1.46 14.67 -1.85
N SER A 67 1.16 15.50 -2.84
CA SER A 67 0.49 16.79 -2.63
C SER A 67 -0.91 16.62 -2.06
N LEU A 68 -1.71 15.68 -2.59
CA LEU A 68 -3.03 15.38 -2.02
C LEU A 68 -2.96 14.85 -0.58
N LYS A 69 -1.93 14.06 -0.25
CA LYS A 69 -1.72 13.63 1.14
C LYS A 69 -1.46 14.83 2.05
N LYS A 70 -0.63 15.78 1.62
CA LYS A 70 -0.37 17.01 2.38
C LYS A 70 -1.59 17.91 2.52
N ILE A 71 -2.38 18.04 1.45
CA ILE A 71 -3.67 18.75 1.48
C ILE A 71 -4.64 18.11 2.49
N GLN A 72 -4.67 16.78 2.61
CA GLN A 72 -5.51 16.09 3.59
C GLN A 72 -5.06 16.26 5.04
N GLU A 73 -3.76 16.51 5.26
CA GLU A 73 -3.19 16.82 6.58
C GLU A 73 -3.51 18.25 7.03
N ASP A 74 -3.85 19.14 6.09
CA ASP A 74 -4.18 20.55 6.34
C ASP A 74 -5.69 20.75 6.61
N PRO A 75 -6.10 21.16 7.81
CA PRO A 75 -7.51 21.40 8.14
C PRO A 75 -8.19 22.48 7.28
N GLU A 76 -7.44 23.50 6.85
CA GLU A 76 -7.98 24.60 6.05
C GLU A 76 -8.27 24.16 4.62
N LEU A 77 -7.41 23.30 4.06
CA LEU A 77 -7.54 22.82 2.69
C LEU A 77 -8.43 21.59 2.57
N ARG A 78 -8.36 20.65 3.51
CA ARG A 78 -9.03 19.33 3.37
C ARG A 78 -10.53 19.41 3.11
N GLN A 79 -11.20 20.45 3.62
CA GLN A 79 -12.63 20.68 3.41
C GLN A 79 -13.00 20.90 1.94
N TYR A 80 -12.05 21.36 1.12
CA TYR A 80 -12.24 21.58 -0.32
C TYR A 80 -11.86 20.35 -1.16
N TYR A 81 -11.28 19.32 -0.53
CA TYR A 81 -10.72 18.14 -1.18
C TYR A 81 -11.27 16.84 -0.56
N GLU A 82 -12.59 16.67 -0.58
CA GLU A 82 -13.29 15.55 0.06
C GLU A 82 -12.77 14.16 -0.35
N ASP A 83 -12.33 14.01 -1.60
CA ASP A 83 -11.88 12.75 -2.19
C ASP A 83 -10.35 12.56 -2.20
N ALA A 84 -9.57 13.45 -1.59
CA ALA A 84 -8.12 13.47 -1.77
C ALA A 84 -7.41 12.18 -1.31
N THR A 85 -7.87 11.49 -0.25
CA THR A 85 -7.31 10.17 0.13
C THR A 85 -7.48 9.16 -0.99
N LYS A 86 -8.70 9.04 -1.53
CA LYS A 86 -9.03 8.11 -2.62
C LYS A 86 -8.22 8.43 -3.87
N ASP A 87 -8.10 9.71 -4.21
CA ASP A 87 -7.37 10.13 -5.40
C ASP A 87 -5.85 10.01 -5.24
N ALA A 88 -5.30 10.27 -4.06
CA ALA A 88 -3.89 10.03 -3.75
C ALA A 88 -3.51 8.56 -3.95
N ILE A 89 -4.30 7.62 -3.41
CA ILE A 89 -4.12 6.17 -3.59
C ILE A 89 -4.15 5.80 -5.08
N LYS A 90 -5.11 6.35 -5.84
CA LYS A 90 -5.23 6.08 -7.29
C LYS A 90 -4.04 6.63 -8.07
N LEU A 91 -3.52 7.79 -7.68
CA LEU A 91 -2.36 8.41 -8.31
C LEU A 91 -1.09 7.62 -8.01
N ALA A 92 -0.90 7.13 -6.77
CA ALA A 92 0.18 6.21 -6.43
C ALA A 92 0.11 4.90 -7.25
N ALA A 93 -1.07 4.32 -7.41
CA ALA A 93 -1.27 3.16 -8.29
C ALA A 93 -0.97 3.46 -9.77
N LYS A 94 -1.23 4.70 -10.24
CA LYS A 94 -0.87 5.13 -11.59
C LYS A 94 0.64 5.34 -11.73
N PHE A 95 1.31 5.89 -10.71
CA PHE A 95 2.77 5.98 -10.64
C PHE A 95 3.39 4.60 -10.89
N THR A 96 3.07 3.59 -10.07
CA THR A 96 3.60 2.23 -10.22
C THR A 96 3.35 1.68 -11.63
N LYS A 97 2.12 1.85 -12.15
CA LYS A 97 1.77 1.39 -13.50
C LYS A 97 2.62 2.05 -14.59
N ARG A 98 2.93 3.34 -14.47
CA ARG A 98 3.80 4.05 -15.44
C ARG A 98 5.23 3.59 -15.29
N ASP A 99 5.70 3.44 -14.06
CA ASP A 99 7.07 3.07 -13.76
C ASP A 99 7.40 1.65 -14.24
N ILE A 100 6.49 0.68 -14.03
CA ILE A 100 6.61 -0.68 -14.62
C ILE A 100 6.75 -0.61 -16.15
N ARG A 101 5.96 0.24 -16.82
CA ARG A 101 6.04 0.38 -18.29
C ARG A 101 7.34 1.03 -18.77
N LYS A 102 7.98 1.86 -17.95
CA LYS A 102 9.31 2.40 -18.21
C LYS A 102 10.34 1.26 -18.11
N GLY A 103 10.26 0.46 -17.04
CA GLY A 103 11.10 -0.73 -16.87
C GLY A 103 10.95 -1.77 -18.00
N GLU A 104 9.73 -2.00 -18.50
CA GLU A 104 9.47 -2.86 -19.68
C GLU A 104 10.17 -2.38 -20.97
N LYS A 105 10.63 -1.13 -21.01
CA LYS A 105 11.33 -0.50 -22.14
C LYS A 105 12.79 -0.19 -21.83
N ASP A 106 13.33 -0.72 -20.73
CA ASP A 106 14.68 -0.43 -20.24
C ASP A 106 14.95 1.07 -19.99
N GLU A 107 13.89 1.83 -19.67
CA GLU A 107 13.99 3.24 -19.24
C GLU A 107 14.22 3.33 -17.73
N GLU A 108 14.74 4.46 -17.25
CA GLU A 108 14.95 4.72 -15.82
C GLU A 108 13.63 4.66 -15.04
N THR A 109 13.65 3.94 -13.92
CA THR A 109 12.50 3.70 -13.04
C THR A 109 12.74 4.34 -11.68
N LEU A 110 11.66 4.78 -11.03
CA LEU A 110 11.71 5.51 -9.77
C LEU A 110 11.18 4.67 -8.59
N PHE A 111 10.57 3.51 -8.85
CA PHE A 111 9.86 2.74 -7.83
C PHE A 111 10.78 2.32 -6.68
N GLU A 112 11.93 1.71 -6.96
CA GLU A 112 12.81 1.15 -5.91
C GLU A 112 13.31 2.21 -4.94
N GLU A 113 13.69 3.38 -5.44
CA GLU A 113 14.17 4.50 -4.62
C GLU A 113 13.04 5.16 -3.81
N ASN A 114 11.78 4.99 -4.24
CA ASN A 114 10.60 5.59 -3.61
C ASN A 114 9.68 4.57 -2.95
N LYS A 115 10.11 3.31 -2.79
CA LYS A 115 9.23 2.19 -2.41
C LYS A 115 8.50 2.42 -1.09
N GLU A 116 9.16 2.96 -0.07
CA GLU A 116 8.52 3.22 1.23
C GLU A 116 7.45 4.32 1.12
N THR A 117 7.75 5.37 0.36
CA THR A 117 6.80 6.45 0.04
C THR A 117 5.58 5.90 -0.69
N VAL A 118 5.78 4.95 -1.60
CA VAL A 118 4.72 4.35 -2.40
C VAL A 118 3.91 3.35 -1.57
N TRP A 119 4.56 2.51 -0.76
CA TRP A 119 3.92 1.58 0.18
C TRP A 119 3.15 2.28 1.30
N MET A 120 3.50 3.51 1.67
CA MET A 120 2.64 4.33 2.53
C MET A 120 1.22 4.50 1.94
N PHE A 121 1.09 4.72 0.62
CA PHE A 121 -0.23 4.77 -0.03
C PHE A 121 -0.90 3.40 -0.12
N GLN A 122 -0.11 2.31 -0.22
CA GLN A 122 -0.64 0.95 -0.12
C GLN A 122 -1.27 0.72 1.25
N ARG A 123 -0.57 1.10 2.34
CA ARG A 123 -1.08 1.05 3.71
C ARG A 123 -2.35 1.87 3.88
N MET A 124 -2.41 3.08 3.30
CA MET A 124 -3.64 3.88 3.27
C MET A 124 -4.79 3.13 2.60
N ALA A 125 -4.55 2.48 1.46
CA ALA A 125 -5.56 1.67 0.78
C ALA A 125 -6.02 0.47 1.62
N ILE A 126 -5.11 -0.21 2.31
CA ILE A 126 -5.43 -1.33 3.21
C ILE A 126 -6.27 -0.85 4.41
N ASN A 127 -5.94 0.30 4.99
CA ASN A 127 -6.69 0.87 6.12
C ASN A 127 -8.12 1.29 5.71
N GLU A 128 -8.27 1.96 4.56
CA GLU A 128 -9.58 2.28 4.00
C GLU A 128 -10.38 1.00 3.73
N ALA A 129 -9.74 0.01 3.10
CA ALA A 129 -10.37 -1.27 2.83
C ALA A 129 -10.85 -1.96 4.11
N LYS A 130 -10.02 -2.01 5.15
CA LYS A 130 -10.38 -2.58 6.45
C LYS A 130 -11.57 -1.85 7.08
N SER A 131 -11.59 -0.53 7.02
CA SER A 131 -12.70 0.28 7.53
C SER A 131 -14.02 -0.07 6.83
N PHE A 132 -14.02 -0.17 5.49
CA PHE A 132 -15.20 -0.58 4.74
C PHE A 132 -15.56 -2.05 4.92
N TYR A 133 -14.56 -2.91 5.09
CA TYR A 133 -14.73 -4.33 5.38
C TYR A 133 -15.47 -4.51 6.71
N VAL A 134 -15.03 -3.85 7.79
CA VAL A 134 -15.74 -3.90 9.09
C VAL A 134 -17.17 -3.37 8.99
N GLN A 135 -17.42 -2.37 8.12
CA GLN A 135 -18.76 -1.84 7.84
C GLN A 135 -19.60 -2.72 6.89
N GLN A 136 -19.08 -3.87 6.46
CA GLN A 136 -19.70 -4.79 5.50
C GLN A 136 -19.93 -4.18 4.10
N ASP A 137 -19.27 -3.07 3.78
CA ASP A 137 -19.21 -2.53 2.42
C ASP A 137 -18.08 -3.22 1.64
N TRP A 138 -18.28 -4.51 1.38
CA TRP A 138 -17.30 -5.39 0.73
C TRP A 138 -16.89 -4.89 -0.66
N ARG A 139 -17.81 -4.21 -1.37
CA ARG A 139 -17.52 -3.64 -2.69
C ARG A 139 -16.52 -2.50 -2.59
N LYS A 140 -16.66 -1.60 -1.60
CA LYS A 140 -15.65 -0.56 -1.36
C LYS A 140 -14.36 -1.14 -0.79
N ALA A 141 -14.42 -2.14 0.08
CA ALA A 141 -13.22 -2.83 0.55
C ALA A 141 -12.40 -3.40 -0.62
N SER A 142 -13.05 -4.17 -1.51
CA SER A 142 -12.42 -4.69 -2.74
C SER A 142 -11.92 -3.57 -3.65
N TYR A 143 -12.64 -2.44 -3.75
CA TYR A 143 -12.20 -1.29 -4.53
C TYR A 143 -10.85 -0.73 -4.05
N TYR A 144 -10.67 -0.53 -2.75
CA TYR A 144 -9.43 -0.01 -2.20
C TYR A 144 -8.29 -1.04 -2.28
N LEU A 145 -8.57 -2.32 -1.97
CA LEU A 145 -7.57 -3.40 -2.11
C LEU A 145 -7.11 -3.59 -3.55
N LYS A 146 -7.99 -3.38 -4.54
CA LYS A 146 -7.59 -3.35 -5.95
C LYS A 146 -6.52 -2.27 -6.23
N TYR A 147 -6.58 -1.10 -5.59
CA TYR A 147 -5.55 -0.09 -5.77
C TYR A 147 -4.31 -0.36 -4.92
N GLY A 148 -4.47 -0.88 -3.70
CA GLY A 148 -3.34 -1.39 -2.91
C GLY A 148 -2.52 -2.42 -3.69
N LEU A 149 -3.18 -3.40 -4.32
CA LEU A 149 -2.54 -4.40 -5.18
C LEU A 149 -1.98 -3.80 -6.49
N ARG A 150 -2.44 -2.64 -6.95
CA ARG A 150 -1.84 -1.98 -8.11
C ARG A 150 -0.60 -1.17 -7.75
N ILE A 151 -0.48 -0.77 -6.49
CA ILE A 151 0.69 -0.07 -5.95
C ILE A 151 1.86 -1.05 -5.84
N ASP A 152 1.61 -2.26 -5.38
CA ASP A 152 2.56 -3.38 -5.42
C ASP A 152 1.83 -4.65 -5.93
N PRO A 153 1.92 -4.95 -7.24
CA PRO A 153 1.29 -6.13 -7.85
C PRO A 153 1.85 -7.47 -7.41
N SER A 154 3.02 -7.48 -6.75
CA SER A 154 3.65 -8.72 -6.29
C SER A 154 3.15 -9.15 -4.92
N ASP A 155 2.64 -8.22 -4.12
CA ASP A 155 2.28 -8.40 -2.71
C ASP A 155 1.18 -9.48 -2.50
N PRO A 156 1.55 -10.68 -2.00
CA PRO A 156 0.59 -11.76 -1.79
C PRO A 156 -0.37 -11.49 -0.62
N ALA A 157 -0.01 -10.63 0.34
CA ALA A 157 -0.85 -10.31 1.48
C ALA A 157 -2.05 -9.46 1.06
N VAL A 158 -1.79 -8.41 0.27
CA VAL A 158 -2.86 -7.57 -0.28
C VAL A 158 -3.72 -8.35 -1.28
N GLU A 159 -3.10 -9.23 -2.08
CA GLU A 159 -3.82 -10.10 -3.01
C GLU A 159 -4.80 -11.05 -2.30
N LEU A 160 -4.37 -11.70 -1.20
CA LEU A 160 -5.24 -12.57 -0.43
C LEU A 160 -6.40 -11.80 0.21
N PHE A 161 -6.13 -10.66 0.84
CA PHE A 161 -7.20 -9.88 1.45
C PHE A 161 -8.20 -9.37 0.40
N LYS A 162 -7.69 -9.00 -0.78
CA LYS A 162 -8.54 -8.65 -1.93
C LYS A 162 -9.42 -9.82 -2.35
N ALA A 163 -8.89 -11.05 -2.39
CA ALA A 163 -9.65 -12.25 -2.73
C ALA A 163 -10.86 -12.41 -1.79
N VAL A 164 -10.66 -12.23 -0.49
CA VAL A 164 -11.75 -12.33 0.50
C VAL A 164 -12.80 -11.24 0.30
N ALA A 165 -12.37 -9.99 0.09
CA ALA A 165 -13.29 -8.91 -0.23
C ALA A 165 -14.08 -9.17 -1.54
N ASP A 166 -13.44 -9.76 -2.55
CA ASP A 166 -14.09 -10.20 -3.78
C ASP A 166 -15.16 -11.26 -3.51
N TYR A 167 -14.85 -12.30 -2.73
CA TYR A 167 -15.81 -13.32 -2.32
C TYR A 167 -17.02 -12.73 -1.59
N LYS A 168 -16.79 -11.93 -0.54
CA LYS A 168 -17.86 -11.28 0.23
C LYS A 168 -18.70 -10.33 -0.63
N SER A 169 -18.10 -9.72 -1.66
CA SER A 169 -18.80 -8.88 -2.64
C SER A 169 -19.53 -9.65 -3.75
N ARG A 170 -19.55 -10.99 -3.69
CA ARG A 170 -20.12 -11.92 -4.69
C ARG A 170 -19.40 -11.91 -6.04
N ASN A 171 -18.10 -11.58 -6.05
CA ASN A 171 -17.24 -11.65 -7.21
C ASN A 171 -16.36 -12.91 -7.18
N ARG A 172 -17.02 -14.09 -7.24
CA ARG A 172 -16.37 -15.40 -7.09
C ARG A 172 -15.18 -15.60 -8.04
N TYR A 173 -15.34 -15.27 -9.32
CA TYR A 173 -14.28 -15.39 -10.33
C TYR A 173 -12.98 -14.67 -9.93
N ASN A 174 -13.07 -13.43 -9.47
CA ASN A 174 -11.87 -12.70 -9.02
C ASN A 174 -11.40 -13.19 -7.65
N GLY A 175 -12.32 -13.62 -6.78
CA GLY A 175 -11.97 -14.27 -5.51
C GLY A 175 -11.08 -15.49 -5.75
N ASP A 176 -11.50 -16.41 -6.62
CA ASP A 176 -10.76 -17.63 -6.96
C ASP A 176 -9.41 -17.30 -7.59
N LYS A 177 -9.40 -16.39 -8.57
CA LYS A 177 -8.16 -15.96 -9.22
C LYS A 177 -7.12 -15.43 -8.23
N HIS A 178 -7.52 -14.53 -7.33
CA HIS A 178 -6.58 -13.91 -6.39
C HIS A 178 -6.21 -14.86 -5.24
N SER A 179 -7.15 -15.66 -4.72
CA SER A 179 -6.86 -16.60 -3.63
C SER A 179 -5.91 -17.71 -4.10
N GLU A 180 -6.13 -18.29 -5.28
CA GLU A 180 -5.26 -19.32 -5.85
C GLU A 180 -3.83 -18.77 -6.06
N SER A 181 -3.71 -17.56 -6.62
CA SER A 181 -2.42 -16.93 -6.86
C SER A 181 -1.69 -16.61 -5.54
N ALA A 182 -2.37 -15.98 -4.59
CA ALA A 182 -1.79 -15.61 -3.31
C ALA A 182 -1.38 -16.83 -2.48
N ILE A 183 -2.26 -17.84 -2.37
CA ILE A 183 -1.96 -19.07 -1.62
C ILE A 183 -0.81 -19.83 -2.25
N LYS A 184 -0.70 -19.86 -3.59
CA LYS A 184 0.47 -20.45 -4.26
C LYS A 184 1.77 -19.73 -3.85
N LYS A 185 1.82 -18.40 -3.96
CA LYS A 185 3.00 -17.60 -3.56
C LYS A 185 3.36 -17.83 -2.08
N PHE A 186 2.36 -17.86 -1.20
CA PHE A 186 2.56 -18.15 0.21
C PHE A 186 3.10 -19.57 0.46
N LYS A 187 2.65 -20.58 -0.27
CA LYS A 187 3.21 -21.94 -0.17
C LYS A 187 4.68 -21.98 -0.59
N GLU A 188 5.07 -21.21 -1.60
CA GLU A 188 6.47 -21.06 -2.04
C GLU A 188 7.31 -20.36 -0.95
N LEU A 189 6.86 -19.22 -0.44
CA LEU A 189 7.51 -18.48 0.66
C LEU A 189 7.68 -19.34 1.93
N ALA A 190 6.68 -20.15 2.28
CA ALA A 190 6.75 -21.07 3.41
C ALA A 190 7.81 -22.19 3.22
N GLN A 191 8.25 -22.47 2.00
CA GLN A 191 9.37 -23.38 1.73
C GLN A 191 10.73 -22.65 1.83
N GLU A 192 10.74 -21.35 1.57
CA GLU A 192 11.94 -20.49 1.56
C GLU A 192 12.30 -19.92 2.94
N GLY A 193 11.46 -20.14 3.96
CA GLY A 193 11.75 -19.77 5.34
C GLY A 193 10.64 -18.96 6.03
N GLY A 194 9.55 -18.64 5.34
CA GLY A 194 8.40 -17.92 5.89
C GLY A 194 8.09 -16.64 5.12
N TYR A 195 7.30 -15.77 5.74
CA TYR A 195 6.99 -14.45 5.19
C TYR A 195 7.01 -13.41 6.30
N GLU A 196 7.89 -12.42 6.16
CA GLU A 196 7.98 -11.29 7.06
C GLU A 196 7.19 -10.11 6.46
N PRO A 197 5.99 -9.79 6.96
CA PRO A 197 5.25 -8.63 6.49
C PRO A 197 5.97 -7.34 6.88
N THR A 198 5.83 -6.31 6.06
CA THR A 198 6.29 -4.96 6.42
C THR A 198 5.23 -4.25 7.27
N GLU A 199 5.58 -3.12 7.87
CA GLU A 199 4.58 -2.27 8.55
C GLU A 199 3.47 -1.75 7.62
N TYR A 200 3.70 -1.79 6.30
CA TYR A 200 2.77 -1.29 5.30
C TYR A 200 1.69 -2.31 4.94
N ASN A 201 1.97 -3.62 5.08
CA ASN A 201 1.07 -4.67 4.63
C ASN A 201 0.71 -5.72 5.70
N VAL A 202 1.28 -5.66 6.91
CA VAL A 202 0.97 -6.59 8.01
C VAL A 202 -0.54 -6.72 8.29
N THR A 203 -1.29 -5.64 8.16
CA THR A 203 -2.76 -5.68 8.31
C THR A 203 -3.42 -6.55 7.25
N ALA A 204 -3.01 -6.42 5.98
CA ALA A 204 -3.55 -7.26 4.91
C ALA A 204 -3.10 -8.72 5.06
N PHE A 205 -1.90 -8.97 5.57
CA PHE A 205 -1.41 -10.32 5.81
C PHE A 205 -2.23 -11.03 6.89
N GLU A 206 -2.42 -10.37 8.03
CA GLU A 206 -3.17 -10.93 9.15
C GLU A 206 -4.66 -11.06 8.83
N ASP A 207 -5.31 -9.97 8.42
CA ASP A 207 -6.74 -9.97 8.14
C ASP A 207 -7.06 -10.82 6.91
N GLY A 208 -6.18 -10.85 5.90
CA GLY A 208 -6.34 -11.68 4.71
C GLY A 208 -6.41 -13.17 5.04
N PHE A 209 -5.51 -13.69 5.88
CA PHE A 209 -5.55 -15.10 6.29
C PHE A 209 -6.72 -15.41 7.22
N ILE A 210 -6.98 -14.56 8.23
CA ILE A 210 -8.08 -14.77 9.18
C ILE A 210 -9.41 -14.82 8.44
N GLU A 211 -9.67 -13.84 7.57
CA GLU A 211 -10.93 -13.72 6.85
C GLU A 211 -11.06 -14.78 5.75
N TYR A 212 -9.94 -15.23 5.16
CA TYR A 212 -9.96 -16.32 4.18
C TYR A 212 -10.32 -17.66 4.84
N VAL A 213 -9.77 -17.93 6.02
CA VAL A 213 -10.14 -19.11 6.81
C VAL A 213 -11.61 -19.06 7.21
N GLU A 214 -12.12 -17.92 7.67
CA GLU A 214 -13.54 -17.77 8.00
C GLU A 214 -14.45 -17.95 6.78
N TYR A 215 -14.08 -17.38 5.63
CA TYR A 215 -14.79 -17.63 4.39
C TYR A 215 -14.83 -19.11 4.01
N LEU A 216 -13.71 -19.84 4.11
CA LEU A 216 -13.70 -21.28 3.81
C LEU A 216 -14.62 -22.08 4.75
N LYS A 217 -14.69 -21.70 6.03
CA LYS A 217 -15.64 -22.31 6.98
C LYS A 217 -17.09 -22.04 6.60
N GLU A 218 -17.41 -20.81 6.20
CA GLU A 218 -18.76 -20.42 5.74
C GLU A 218 -19.20 -21.20 4.49
N GLU A 219 -18.24 -21.67 3.68
CA GLU A 219 -18.48 -22.48 2.48
C GLU A 219 -18.38 -23.99 2.75
N ASP A 220 -18.36 -24.42 4.01
CA ASP A 220 -18.21 -25.82 4.45
C ASP A 220 -16.91 -26.51 3.97
N GLU A 221 -15.88 -25.74 3.64
CA GLU A 221 -14.56 -26.20 3.15
C GLU A 221 -13.55 -26.34 4.30
N LEU A 222 -13.92 -27.11 5.35
CA LEU A 222 -13.18 -27.18 6.61
C LEU A 222 -11.73 -27.67 6.46
N GLU A 223 -11.46 -28.64 5.59
CA GLU A 223 -10.08 -29.10 5.37
C GLU A 223 -9.21 -28.00 4.77
N LYS A 224 -9.73 -27.24 3.79
CA LYS A 224 -9.02 -26.09 3.21
C LYS A 224 -8.82 -25.00 4.26
N ALA A 225 -9.80 -24.79 5.14
CA ALA A 225 -9.68 -23.83 6.23
C ALA A 225 -8.52 -24.20 7.18
N ARG A 226 -8.39 -25.48 7.56
CA ARG A 226 -7.27 -26.00 8.35
C ARG A 226 -5.94 -25.83 7.62
N GLU A 227 -5.86 -26.21 6.35
CA GLU A 227 -4.66 -26.04 5.54
C GLU A 227 -4.21 -24.56 5.46
N ALA A 228 -5.15 -23.63 5.28
CA ALA A 228 -4.86 -22.21 5.23
C ALA A 228 -4.38 -21.67 6.59
N ALA A 229 -4.97 -22.10 7.70
CA ALA A 229 -4.54 -21.71 9.04
C ALA A 229 -3.13 -22.25 9.38
N SER A 230 -2.85 -23.51 9.06
CA SER A 230 -1.52 -24.09 9.24
C SER A 230 -0.47 -23.44 8.33
N LEU A 231 -0.84 -23.05 7.11
CA LEU A 231 0.03 -22.25 6.25
C LEU A 231 0.35 -20.89 6.88
N ALA A 232 -0.64 -20.17 7.40
CA ALA A 232 -0.43 -18.91 8.11
C ALA A 232 0.53 -19.08 9.30
N ARG A 233 0.33 -20.13 10.11
CA ARG A 233 1.22 -20.47 11.24
C ARG A 233 2.65 -20.74 10.78
N LYS A 234 2.83 -21.49 9.69
CA LYS A 234 4.14 -21.81 9.14
C LYS A 234 4.86 -20.56 8.61
N LEU A 235 4.13 -19.63 8.00
CA LEU A 235 4.68 -18.39 7.46
C LEU A 235 5.17 -17.44 8.55
N ALA A 236 4.42 -17.33 9.66
CA ALA A 236 4.74 -16.46 10.78
C ALA A 236 4.55 -17.18 12.13
N PRO A 237 5.53 -18.00 12.56
CA PRO A 237 5.46 -18.81 13.78
C PRO A 237 5.41 -18.02 15.10
N ASP A 238 5.63 -16.71 15.09
CA ASP A 238 5.51 -15.88 16.29
C ASP A 238 4.23 -15.02 16.29
N ASN A 239 3.42 -15.11 15.23
CA ASN A 239 2.16 -14.37 15.16
C ASN A 239 1.08 -15.02 16.03
N SER A 240 0.79 -14.42 17.18
CA SER A 240 -0.23 -14.89 18.14
C SER A 240 -1.65 -14.97 17.57
N LYS A 241 -1.98 -14.19 16.52
CA LYS A 241 -3.29 -14.30 15.87
C LYS A 241 -3.40 -15.60 15.08
N PHE A 242 -2.34 -16.01 14.39
CA PHE A 242 -2.31 -17.25 13.63
C PHE A 242 -2.24 -18.49 14.53
N GLU A 243 -1.56 -18.40 15.69
CA GLU A 243 -1.62 -19.44 16.71
C GLU A 243 -3.06 -19.70 17.19
N ARG A 244 -3.81 -18.63 17.47
CA ARG A 244 -5.22 -18.73 17.86
C ARG A 244 -6.10 -19.24 16.72
N LEU A 245 -5.86 -18.77 15.51
CA LEU A 245 -6.61 -19.17 14.31
C LEU A 245 -6.53 -20.69 14.08
N GLU A 246 -5.33 -21.26 14.16
CA GLU A 246 -5.11 -22.70 13.99
C GLU A 246 -5.71 -23.49 15.16
N SER A 247 -5.53 -23.02 16.40
CA SER A 247 -6.05 -23.69 17.60
C SER A 247 -7.58 -23.83 17.57
N ASN A 248 -8.29 -22.80 17.10
CA ASN A 248 -9.75 -22.78 17.02
C ASN A 248 -10.34 -23.77 15.99
N LEU A 249 -9.52 -24.32 15.07
CA LEU A 249 -9.97 -25.27 14.04
C LEU A 249 -9.65 -26.73 14.35
N ASN A 250 -8.75 -26.95 15.31
CA ASN A 250 -8.27 -28.26 15.73
C ASN A 250 -8.90 -28.73 17.06
N GLY A 251 -9.65 -27.86 17.74
CA GLY A 251 -10.50 -28.20 18.90
C GLY A 251 -11.93 -28.48 18.49
#